data_AF-A0A5U3F1K0-F1
#
_entry.id   AF-A0A5U3F1K0-F1
#
_cell.length_a   1.000
_cell.length_b   1.000
_cell.length_c   1.000
_cell.angle_alpha   90.00
_cell.angle_beta   90.00
_cell.angle_gamma   90.00
#
_symmetry.space_group_name_H-M   'P 1'
#
loop_
_entity.id
_entity.type
_entity.pdbx_description
1 polymer ?
#
loop_
_entity_poly.entity_id
_entity_poly.type
_entity_poly.pdbx_seq_one_letter_code
_entity_poly.pdbx_strand_id
1 'polypeptide(L)'
;DALARRWLLRWGVVLLNCSHVVWQLRAWESRSDPLSRVRDICISLLRDVMSERGVQQRPLAATLQELQRICDTLAHHHQPAAHELAAIIWRLHCSLSQLEQASAQGTLSPGYLMTPQA
;
A
#
# COMPACT_ATOMS: atom_id res chain seq x y z
N ASP A 1 -15.97 12.75 19.26
CA ASP A 1 -14.62 12.21 19.54
C ASP A 1 -14.37 10.70 19.52
N ALA A 2 -15.37 9.80 19.56
CA ALA A 2 -15.08 8.35 19.49
C ALA A 2 -14.82 7.83 18.05
N LEU A 3 -15.56 8.36 17.07
CA LEU A 3 -15.47 7.95 15.66
C LEU A 3 -14.12 8.33 15.03
N ALA A 4 -13.62 9.54 15.28
CA ALA A 4 -12.31 9.99 14.82
C ALA A 4 -11.16 9.14 15.39
N ARG A 5 -11.22 8.78 16.68
CA ARG A 5 -10.25 7.87 17.31
C ARG A 5 -10.27 6.47 16.69
N ARG A 6 -11.46 5.90 16.46
CA ARG A 6 -11.59 4.61 15.77
C ARG A 6 -11.04 4.67 14.35
N TRP A 7 -11.26 5.77 13.64
CA TRP A 7 -10.71 6.02 12.32
C TRP A 7 -9.19 6.05 12.33
N LEU A 8 -8.59 6.86 13.21
CA LEU A 8 -7.14 6.95 13.38
C LEU A 8 -6.51 5.60 13.73
N LEU A 9 -7.13 4.83 14.61
CA LEU A 9 -6.64 3.49 14.97
C LEU A 9 -6.73 2.51 13.80
N ARG A 10 -7.87 2.47 13.09
CA ARG A 10 -8.07 1.57 11.94
C ARG A 10 -7.01 1.83 10.87
N TRP A 11 -6.82 3.09 10.49
CA TRP A 11 -5.89 3.45 9.43
C TRP A 11 -4.43 3.50 9.88
N GLY A 12 -4.16 3.83 11.15
CA GLY A 12 -2.83 3.74 11.74
C GLY A 12 -2.27 2.32 11.70
N VAL A 13 -3.11 1.31 11.97
CA VAL A 13 -2.72 -0.11 11.84
C VAL A 13 -2.42 -0.49 10.39
N VAL A 14 -3.20 -0.01 9.41
CA VAL A 14 -2.95 -0.26 7.99
C VAL A 14 -1.61 0.34 7.54
N LEU A 15 -1.32 1.58 7.93
CA LEU A 15 -0.05 2.24 7.61
C LEU A 15 1.15 1.55 8.28
N LEU A 16 0.98 1.10 9.52
CA LEU A 16 2.00 0.32 10.22
C LEU A 16 2.26 -1.01 9.52
N ASN A 17 1.21 -1.70 9.07
CA ASN A 17 1.31 -2.94 8.31
C ASN A 17 2.05 -2.72 6.98
N CYS A 18 1.69 -1.68 6.22
CA CYS A 18 2.40 -1.29 5.00
C CYS A 18 3.90 -1.07 5.29
N SER A 19 4.21 -0.29 6.33
CA SER A 19 5.58 0.02 6.73
C SER A 19 6.38 -1.23 7.09
N HIS A 20 5.75 -2.16 7.82
CA HIS A 20 6.37 -3.44 8.20
C HIS A 20 6.70 -4.30 6.97
N VAL A 21 5.77 -4.42 6.01
CA VAL A 21 6.04 -5.20 4.79
C VAL A 21 7.11 -4.52 3.92
N VAL A 22 7.12 -3.19 3.82
CA VAL A 22 8.19 -2.45 3.13
C VAL A 22 9.55 -2.68 3.78
N TRP A 23 9.60 -2.74 5.11
CA TRP A 23 10.82 -3.08 5.82
C TRP A 23 11.28 -4.51 5.51
N GLN A 24 10.36 -5.49 5.51
CA GLN A 24 10.67 -6.86 5.09
C GLN A 24 11.16 -6.93 3.63
N LEU A 25 10.54 -6.16 2.73
CA LEU A 25 10.95 -6.08 1.34
C LEU A 25 12.37 -5.52 1.21
N ARG A 26 12.73 -4.48 1.98
CA ARG A 26 14.10 -3.93 2.02
C ARG A 26 15.12 -4.91 2.62
N ALA A 27 14.72 -5.61 3.67
CA ALA A 27 15.55 -6.60 4.36
C ALA A 27 15.69 -7.91 3.56
N TRP A 28 14.88 -8.11 2.52
CA TRP A 28 15.03 -9.25 1.62
C TRP A 28 16.35 -9.13 0.85
N GLU A 29 17.31 -9.97 1.24
CA GLU A 29 18.63 -10.06 0.66
C GLU A 29 18.70 -11.21 -0.34
N SER A 30 19.05 -10.88 -1.58
CA SER A 30 19.65 -11.81 -2.52
C SER A 30 20.92 -11.17 -3.04
N ARG A 31 22.09 -11.58 -2.51
CA ARG A 31 23.38 -10.98 -2.90
C ARG A 31 23.59 -11.21 -4.39
N SER A 32 23.60 -10.11 -5.15
CA SER A 32 23.92 -10.07 -6.59
C SER A 32 23.00 -10.89 -7.50
N ASP A 33 21.68 -10.66 -7.37
CA ASP A 33 20.66 -11.33 -8.17
C ASP A 33 19.74 -10.34 -8.91
N PRO A 34 19.31 -10.63 -10.16
CA PRO A 34 18.35 -9.80 -10.90
C PRO A 34 17.06 -9.48 -10.12
N LEU A 35 16.64 -10.32 -9.18
CA LEU A 35 15.48 -10.09 -8.31
C LEU A 35 15.66 -8.91 -7.34
N SER A 36 16.90 -8.52 -7.00
CA SER A 36 17.15 -7.30 -6.23
C SER A 36 16.69 -6.05 -6.98
N ARG A 37 16.79 -6.06 -8.31
CA ARG A 37 16.26 -4.97 -9.13
C ARG A 37 14.72 -4.93 -9.09
N VAL A 38 14.08 -6.10 -9.07
CA VAL A 38 12.62 -6.19 -8.93
C VAL A 38 12.17 -5.63 -7.59
N ARG A 39 12.85 -5.99 -6.49
CA ARG A 39 12.63 -5.40 -5.17
C ARG A 39 12.75 -3.87 -5.20
N ASP A 40 13.82 -3.34 -5.78
CA ASP A 40 14.07 -1.91 -5.83
C ASP A 40 13.01 -1.16 -6.66
N ILE A 41 12.54 -1.78 -7.76
CA ILE A 41 11.40 -1.28 -8.54
C ILE A 41 10.15 -1.21 -7.66
N CYS A 42 9.81 -2.29 -6.94
CA CYS A 42 8.66 -2.30 -6.03
C CYS A 42 8.73 -1.21 -4.97
N ILE A 43 9.92 -0.96 -4.39
CA ILE A 43 10.12 0.14 -3.42
C ILE A 43 9.92 1.50 -4.09
N SER A 44 10.39 1.67 -5.33
CA SER A 44 10.30 2.93 -6.07
C SER A 44 8.86 3.33 -6.41
N LEU A 45 7.99 2.34 -6.69
CA LEU A 45 6.56 2.57 -6.97
C LEU A 45 5.85 3.25 -5.78
N LEU A 46 6.33 3.02 -4.56
CA LEU A 46 5.70 3.56 -3.35
C LEU A 46 5.92 5.06 -3.16
N ARG A 47 6.87 5.67 -3.89
CA ARG A 47 7.31 7.05 -3.68
C ARG A 47 6.17 8.06 -3.68
N ASP A 48 5.25 7.91 -4.61
CA ASP A 48 4.19 8.89 -4.84
C ASP A 48 2.83 8.46 -4.27
N VAL A 49 2.77 7.29 -3.60
CA VAL A 49 1.54 6.78 -2.97
C VAL A 49 1.11 7.67 -1.81
N MET A 50 2.06 8.29 -1.10
CA MET A 50 1.80 9.12 0.06
C MET A 50 2.38 10.52 -0.13
N SER A 51 1.65 11.52 0.34
CA SER A 51 2.08 12.92 0.39
C SER A 51 1.67 13.55 1.71
N GLU A 52 2.06 14.80 1.95
CA GLU A 52 1.58 15.58 3.10
C GLU A 52 0.04 15.69 3.15
N ARG A 53 -0.63 15.57 2.00
CA ARG A 53 -2.10 15.59 1.89
C ARG A 53 -2.74 14.22 2.10
N GLY A 54 -1.96 13.22 2.49
CA GLY A 54 -2.38 11.83 2.65
C GLY A 54 -2.13 10.99 1.39
N VAL A 55 -2.92 9.92 1.26
CA VAL A 55 -2.76 8.90 0.23
C VAL A 55 -3.26 9.38 -1.13
N GLN A 56 -2.38 9.37 -2.12
CA GLN A 56 -2.67 9.79 -3.49
C GLN A 56 -3.33 8.64 -4.27
N GLN A 57 -4.60 8.80 -4.65
CA GLN A 57 -5.41 7.71 -5.21
C GLN A 57 -4.93 7.21 -6.57
N ARG A 58 -4.57 8.12 -7.48
CA ARG A 58 -4.06 7.74 -8.80
C ARG A 58 -2.72 6.98 -8.70
N PRO A 59 -1.70 7.50 -7.98
CA PRO A 59 -0.48 6.73 -7.70
C PRO A 59 -0.72 5.40 -6.98
N LEU A 60 -1.64 5.34 -6.01
CA LEU A 60 -1.98 4.11 -5.31
C LEU A 60 -2.52 3.04 -6.27
N ALA A 61 -3.52 3.39 -7.10
CA ALA A 61 -4.10 2.46 -8.06
C ALA A 61 -3.06 1.96 -9.07
N ALA A 62 -2.23 2.86 -9.61
CA ALA A 62 -1.15 2.50 -10.52
C ALA A 62 -0.11 1.58 -9.86
N THR A 63 0.23 1.85 -8.59
CA THR A 63 1.13 1.02 -7.79
C THR A 63 0.55 -0.38 -7.59
N LEU A 64 -0.74 -0.49 -7.22
CA LEU A 64 -1.39 -1.78 -7.02
C LEU A 64 -1.39 -2.63 -8.29
N GLN A 65 -1.73 -2.04 -9.44
CA GLN A 65 -1.69 -2.72 -10.73
C GLN A 65 -0.29 -3.25 -11.06
N GLU A 66 0.75 -2.44 -10.84
CA GLU A 66 2.11 -2.85 -11.15
C GLU A 66 2.65 -3.90 -10.18
N LEU A 67 2.33 -3.79 -8.88
CA LEU A 67 2.67 -4.83 -7.89
C LEU A 67 2.00 -6.17 -8.22
N GLN A 68 0.73 -6.15 -8.63
CA GLN A 68 0.01 -7.35 -9.09
C GLN A 68 0.73 -7.98 -10.29
N ARG A 69 1.04 -7.18 -11.32
CA ARG A 69 1.74 -7.66 -12.53
C ARG A 69 3.09 -8.30 -12.21
N ILE A 70 3.85 -7.70 -11.30
CA ILE A 70 5.14 -8.22 -10.84
C ILE A 70 4.94 -9.53 -10.06
N CYS A 71 3.98 -9.59 -9.13
CA CYS A 71 3.62 -10.81 -8.40
C CYS A 71 3.29 -11.96 -9.35
N ASP A 72 2.41 -11.72 -10.33
CA ASP A 72 2.00 -12.72 -11.30
C ASP A 72 3.22 -13.21 -12.09
N THR A 73 4.07 -12.29 -12.56
CA THR A 73 5.30 -12.67 -13.29
C THR A 73 6.21 -13.55 -12.43
N LEU A 74 6.49 -13.14 -11.19
CA LEU A 74 7.37 -13.89 -10.28
C LEU A 74 6.80 -15.24 -9.87
N ALA A 75 5.47 -15.36 -9.74
CA ALA A 75 4.81 -16.62 -9.36
C ALA A 75 4.95 -17.72 -10.43
N HIS A 76 5.20 -17.35 -11.70
CA HIS A 76 5.42 -18.31 -12.77
C HIS A 76 6.90 -18.71 -12.94
N HIS A 77 7.83 -18.07 -12.23
CA HIS A 77 9.24 -18.47 -12.25
C HIS A 77 9.50 -19.72 -11.41
N HIS A 78 10.35 -20.62 -11.89
CA HIS A 78 10.73 -21.84 -11.15
C HIS A 78 11.71 -21.61 -9.99
N GLN A 79 12.18 -20.38 -9.76
CA GLN A 79 13.18 -20.09 -8.75
C GLN A 79 12.51 -19.87 -7.38
N PRO A 80 12.94 -20.56 -6.31
CA PRO A 80 12.33 -20.42 -4.99
C PRO A 80 12.43 -18.98 -4.44
N ALA A 81 13.56 -18.30 -4.70
CA ALA A 81 13.75 -16.90 -4.35
C ALA A 81 12.73 -15.96 -5.03
N ALA A 82 12.30 -16.27 -6.26
CA ALA A 82 11.26 -15.51 -6.95
C ALA A 82 9.90 -15.68 -6.28
N HIS A 83 9.57 -16.89 -5.84
CA HIS A 83 8.34 -17.15 -5.08
C HIS A 83 8.34 -16.46 -3.71
N GLU A 84 9.47 -16.46 -2.99
CA GLU A 84 9.60 -15.73 -1.73
C GLU A 84 9.38 -14.22 -1.92
N LEU A 85 10.02 -13.65 -2.95
CA LEU A 85 9.82 -12.24 -3.29
C LEU A 85 8.37 -11.97 -3.70
N ALA A 86 7.75 -12.83 -4.50
CA ALA A 86 6.33 -12.73 -4.87
C ALA A 86 5.42 -12.72 -3.64
N ALA A 87 5.70 -13.54 -2.62
CA ALA A 87 4.93 -13.58 -1.39
C ALA A 87 5.07 -12.29 -0.55
N ILE A 88 6.24 -11.66 -0.55
CA ILE A 88 6.43 -10.35 0.12
C ILE A 88 5.66 -9.26 -0.65
N ILE A 89 5.78 -9.22 -1.98
CA ILE A 89 5.10 -8.23 -2.83
C ILE A 89 3.58 -8.40 -2.76
N TRP A 90 3.09 -9.64 -2.68
CA TRP A 90 1.65 -9.90 -2.53
C TRP A 90 1.11 -9.35 -1.23
N ARG A 91 1.84 -9.56 -0.13
CA ARG A 91 1.48 -8.98 1.17
C ARG A 91 1.47 -7.46 1.10
N LEU A 92 2.44 -6.85 0.40
CA LEU A 92 2.48 -5.41 0.21
C LEU A 92 1.26 -4.91 -0.58
N HIS A 93 0.89 -5.61 -1.65
CA HIS A 93 -0.31 -5.32 -2.44
C HIS A 93 -1.58 -5.37 -1.56
N CYS A 94 -1.78 -6.44 -0.78
CA CYS A 94 -2.92 -6.58 0.12
C CYS A 94 -2.96 -5.50 1.23
N SER A 95 -1.81 -5.06 1.73
CA SER A 95 -1.73 -4.00 2.73
C SER A 95 -2.09 -2.64 2.13
N LEU A 96 -1.61 -2.36 0.92
CA LEU A 96 -1.87 -1.11 0.21
C LEU A 96 -3.30 -1.00 -0.32
N SER A 97 -3.93 -2.10 -0.76
CA SER A 97 -5.29 -2.07 -1.30
C SER A 97 -6.33 -1.64 -0.26
N GLN A 98 -6.03 -1.84 1.03
CA GLN A 98 -6.85 -1.31 2.11
C GLN A 98 -6.91 0.22 2.08
N LEU A 99 -5.84 0.91 1.64
CA LEU A 99 -5.80 2.38 1.56
C LEU A 99 -6.74 2.96 0.49
N GLU A 100 -7.18 2.19 -0.50
CA GLU A 100 -8.19 2.63 -1.47
C GLU A 100 -9.54 2.91 -0.79
N GLN A 101 -9.82 2.21 0.32
CA GLN A 101 -11.04 2.40 1.10
C GLN A 101 -10.91 3.56 2.12
N ALA A 102 -9.69 4.02 2.40
CA ALA A 102 -9.41 5.08 3.38
C ALA A 102 -9.83 6.45 2.88
N SER A 103 -9.59 6.71 1.61
CA SER A 103 -9.87 7.97 0.91
C SER A 103 -11.36 8.17 0.66
N ALA A 104 -12.06 7.11 0.23
CA ALA A 104 -13.49 7.16 -0.09
C ALA A 104 -14.37 7.54 1.12
N GLN A 105 -13.96 7.13 2.33
CA GLN A 105 -14.71 7.40 3.56
C GLN A 105 -14.11 8.53 4.40
N GLY A 106 -12.95 9.07 4.01
CA GLY A 106 -12.22 10.15 4.70
C GLY A 106 -12.63 11.56 4.27
N THR A 107 -13.46 11.69 3.24
CA THR A 107 -14.21 12.95 3.00
C THR A 107 -15.24 13.07 4.11
N LEU A 108 -14.85 13.73 5.21
CA LEU A 108 -15.83 14.35 6.09
C LEU A 108 -16.70 15.22 5.18
N SER A 109 -17.91 14.76 4.84
CA SER A 109 -18.87 15.56 4.09
C SER A 109 -18.93 16.94 4.75
N PRO A 110 -18.70 18.05 4.02
CA PRO A 110 -18.94 19.40 4.53
C PRO A 110 -20.44 19.70 4.68
N GLY A 111 -21.27 18.66 4.86
CA GLY A 111 -22.73 18.72 4.96
C GLY A 111 -23.26 18.99 6.36
N TYR A 112 -22.40 19.34 7.33
CA TYR A 112 -22.85 19.98 8.57
C TYR A 112 -23.02 21.49 8.35
N LEU A 113 -23.58 21.88 7.21
CA LEU A 113 -24.20 23.20 7.05
C LEU A 113 -25.53 23.14 7.80
N MET A 114 -25.59 23.86 8.91
CA MET A 114 -26.81 24.18 9.63
C MET A 114 -27.93 24.50 8.63
N THR A 115 -28.95 23.66 8.57
CA THR A 115 -30.27 24.11 8.15
C THR A 115 -30.94 24.73 9.37
N PRO A 116 -31.17 26.06 9.42
CA PRO A 116 -32.14 26.58 10.37
C PRO A 116 -33.51 26.06 9.93
N GLN A 117 -34.23 25.46 10.87
CA GLN A 117 -35.64 25.12 10.66
C GLN A 117 -36.43 26.41 10.43
N ALA A 118 -37.25 26.40 9.39
CA ALA A 118 -38.38 27.32 9.20
C ALA A 118 -39.65 26.48 9.19
#